data_AF-A0A914W1U5-F1
#
_entry.id   AF-A0A914W1U5-F1
#
_cell.length_a   1.000
_cell.length_b   1.000
_cell.length_c   1.000
_cell.angle_alpha   90.00
_cell.angle_beta   90.00
_cell.angle_gamma   90.00
#
_symmetry.space_group_name_H-M   'P 1'
#
loop_
_entity.id
_entity.type
_entity.pdbx_description
1 polymer ?
#
loop_
_entity_poly.entity_id
_entity_poly.type
_entity_poly.pdbx_seq_one_letter_code
_entity_poly.pdbx_strand_id
1 'polypeptide(L)'
;MLSASNSTDEDGDYHREMDANKFEAYLMRVAPALKHGLERLVVLVLDNAPYHCRYADKKPTMATTGAAMKDWRRRHNIPFSVQAKKKNLYSYLITPLKKSDYNVYVVEKLA
;
A
#
# COMPACT_ATOMS: atom_id res chain seq x y z
N MET A 1 -47.60 8.10 21.59
CA MET A 1 -46.13 8.15 21.68
C MET A 1 -45.65 6.81 22.21
N LEU A 2 -45.10 5.96 21.34
CA LEU A 2 -44.29 4.81 21.70
C LEU A 2 -43.08 4.88 20.77
N SER A 3 -41.91 5.16 21.35
CA SER A 3 -40.62 5.21 20.67
C SER A 3 -40.20 3.77 20.41
N ALA A 4 -40.05 3.38 19.15
CA ALA A 4 -39.40 2.14 18.77
C ALA A 4 -37.89 2.38 18.85
N SER A 5 -37.24 1.80 19.85
CA SER A 5 -35.80 1.66 19.92
C SER A 5 -35.33 0.77 18.76
N ASN A 6 -34.61 1.36 17.81
CA ASN A 6 -33.89 0.63 16.76
C ASN A 6 -32.76 -0.16 17.44
N SER A 7 -32.94 -1.45 17.63
CA SER A 7 -31.89 -2.38 18.04
C SER A 7 -30.94 -2.59 16.85
N THR A 8 -29.90 -1.77 16.76
CA THR A 8 -28.73 -2.07 15.93
C THR A 8 -27.77 -2.93 16.72
N ASP A 9 -28.05 -4.23 16.81
CA ASP A 9 -27.02 -5.25 17.03
C ASP A 9 -26.35 -5.46 15.65
N GLU A 10 -25.23 -4.86 15.27
CA GLU A 10 -23.85 -4.87 15.80
C GLU A 10 -23.10 -6.20 15.80
N ASP A 11 -23.71 -7.35 15.46
CA ASP A 11 -22.97 -8.64 15.51
C ASP A 11 -23.40 -9.68 14.47
N GLY A 12 -22.95 -9.58 13.21
CA GLY A 12 -23.20 -10.66 12.25
C GLY A 12 -22.85 -10.43 10.78
N ASP A 13 -22.53 -9.21 10.36
CA ASP A 13 -22.12 -8.99 8.98
C ASP A 13 -20.64 -9.37 8.76
N TYR A 14 -20.38 -10.67 8.62
CA TYR A 14 -19.09 -11.19 8.18
C TYR A 14 -18.80 -10.87 6.70
N HIS A 15 -19.76 -10.30 5.94
CA HIS A 15 -19.53 -9.81 4.60
C HIS A 15 -18.90 -8.42 4.56
N ARG A 16 -18.42 -7.87 5.70
CA ARG A 16 -17.58 -6.67 5.68
C ARG A 16 -16.42 -6.86 4.70
N GLU A 17 -16.50 -6.17 3.58
CA GLU A 17 -15.53 -6.25 2.50
C GLU A 17 -14.11 -6.07 3.06
N MET A 18 -13.24 -7.03 2.76
CA MET A 18 -11.83 -6.93 3.10
C MET A 18 -11.18 -5.86 2.23
N ASP A 19 -10.51 -4.91 2.86
CA ASP A 19 -9.77 -3.85 2.18
C ASP A 19 -8.31 -3.80 2.66
N ALA A 20 -7.50 -2.99 1.99
CA ALA A 20 -6.08 -2.86 2.32
C ALA A 20 -5.84 -2.38 3.75
N ASN A 21 -6.68 -1.48 4.29
CA ASN A 21 -6.49 -0.94 5.63
C ASN A 21 -6.76 -2.00 6.70
N LYS A 22 -7.85 -2.76 6.54
CA LYS A 22 -8.20 -3.86 7.46
C LYS A 22 -7.13 -4.96 7.44
N PHE A 23 -6.68 -5.34 6.24
CA PHE A 23 -5.63 -6.34 6.09
C PHE A 23 -4.30 -5.88 6.69
N GLU A 24 -3.88 -4.63 6.44
CA GLU A 24 -2.65 -4.07 7.00
C GLU A 24 -2.71 -3.97 8.53
N ALA A 25 -3.86 -3.55 9.10
CA ALA A 25 -4.06 -3.52 10.54
C ALA A 25 -3.98 -4.92 11.16
N TYR A 26 -4.56 -5.93 10.51
CA TYR A 26 -4.43 -7.31 10.91
C TYR A 26 -2.97 -7.78 10.87
N LEU A 27 -2.24 -7.51 9.78
CA LEU A 27 -0.85 -7.93 9.62
C LEU A 27 0.07 -7.25 10.64
N MET A 28 -0.12 -5.95 10.92
CA MET A 28 0.62 -5.23 11.97
C MET A 28 0.44 -5.85 13.36
N ARG A 29 -0.73 -6.42 13.65
CA ARG A 29 -1.00 -7.09 14.92
C ARG A 29 -0.36 -8.48 14.97
N VAL A 30 -0.39 -9.23 13.86
CA VAL A 30 0.00 -10.65 13.83
C VAL A 30 1.48 -10.85 13.56
N ALA A 31 2.10 -10.04 12.69
CA ALA A 31 3.51 -10.22 12.31
C ALA A 31 4.48 -10.16 13.50
N PRO A 32 4.36 -9.23 14.47
CA PRO A 32 5.22 -9.22 15.66
C PRO A 32 5.04 -10.48 16.51
N ALA A 33 3.80 -10.95 16.70
CA ALA A 33 3.52 -12.15 17.46
C ALA A 33 4.15 -13.40 16.79
N LEU A 34 4.16 -13.46 15.46
CA LEU A 34 4.84 -14.52 14.70
C LEU A 34 6.37 -14.43 14.82
N LYS A 35 6.95 -13.22 14.81
CA LYS A 35 8.41 -13.02 14.95
C LYS A 35 8.93 -13.37 16.35
N HIS A 36 8.20 -13.01 17.39
CA HIS A 36 8.65 -13.19 18.78
C HIS A 36 8.19 -14.50 19.40
N GLY A 37 7.11 -15.10 18.89
CA GLY A 37 6.56 -16.34 19.44
C GLY A 37 7.17 -17.63 18.88
N LEU A 38 8.04 -17.55 17.87
CA LEU A 38 8.54 -18.72 17.15
C LEU A 38 10.06 -18.65 16.99
N GLU A 39 10.79 -19.62 17.56
CA GLU A 39 12.25 -19.76 17.40
C GLU A 39 12.67 -20.26 15.99
N ARG A 40 11.80 -20.12 14.99
CA ARG A 40 11.99 -20.68 13.65
C ARG A 40 11.65 -19.65 12.58
N LEU A 41 12.26 -19.82 11.40
CA LEU A 41 11.94 -19.03 10.22
C LEU A 41 10.44 -19.19 9.87
N VAL A 42 9.75 -18.06 9.72
CA VAL A 42 8.34 -18.01 9.32
C VAL A 42 8.25 -17.51 7.89
N VAL A 43 7.48 -18.20 7.06
CA VAL A 43 7.21 -17.80 5.67
C VAL A 43 5.73 -17.44 5.57
N LEU A 44 5.46 -16.21 5.12
CA LEU A 44 4.10 -15.74 4.85
C LEU A 44 3.80 -15.93 3.36
N VAL A 45 2.74 -16.71 3.06
CA VAL A 45 2.26 -16.92 1.69
C VAL A 45 0.86 -16.30 1.59
N LEU A 46 0.69 -15.38 0.63
CA LEU A 46 -0.57 -14.67 0.37
C LEU A 46 -0.99 -14.93 -1.08
N ASP A 47 -2.30 -14.91 -1.35
CA ASP A 47 -2.81 -14.88 -2.72
C ASP A 47 -2.66 -13.47 -3.33
N ASN A 48 -2.91 -13.35 -4.63
CA ASN A 48 -2.73 -12.10 -5.38
C ASN A 48 -3.95 -11.16 -5.31
N ALA A 49 -4.65 -11.12 -4.17
CA ALA A 49 -5.78 -10.21 -4.02
C ALA A 49 -5.29 -8.75 -4.06
N PRO A 50 -6.04 -7.81 -4.69
CA PRO A 50 -5.57 -6.42 -4.86
C PRO A 50 -5.16 -5.72 -3.55
N TYR A 51 -5.80 -6.07 -2.43
CA TYR A 51 -5.51 -5.51 -1.11
C TYR A 51 -4.25 -6.12 -0.46
N HIS A 52 -3.79 -7.31 -0.87
CA HIS A 52 -2.52 -7.88 -0.44
C HIS A 52 -1.33 -7.30 -1.22
N CYS A 53 -1.55 -6.93 -2.48
CA CYS A 53 -0.51 -6.48 -3.41
C CYS A 53 -0.41 -4.95 -3.50
N ARG A 54 -0.77 -4.22 -2.43
CA ARG A 54 -0.64 -2.76 -2.41
C ARG A 54 0.83 -2.37 -2.36
N TYR A 55 1.22 -1.46 -3.26
CA TYR A 55 2.54 -0.85 -3.23
C TYR A 55 2.60 0.27 -2.18
N ALA A 56 3.56 0.19 -1.27
CA ALA A 56 3.90 1.27 -0.36
C ALA A 56 4.57 2.44 -1.10
N ASP A 57 5.29 2.14 -2.18
CA ASP A 57 5.96 3.14 -2.99
C ASP A 57 5.85 2.82 -4.47
N LYS A 58 4.69 3.10 -5.06
CA LYS A 58 4.42 2.80 -6.46
C LYS A 58 5.12 3.78 -7.40
N LYS A 59 5.86 3.26 -8.38
CA LYS A 59 6.41 4.09 -9.46
C LYS A 59 5.28 4.78 -10.24
N PRO A 60 5.40 6.08 -10.53
CA PRO A 60 4.40 6.79 -11.33
C PRO A 60 4.26 6.18 -12.74
N THR A 61 3.03 6.13 -13.24
CA THR A 61 2.70 5.73 -14.61
C THR A 61 2.21 6.94 -15.40
N MET A 62 1.97 6.80 -16.71
CA MET A 62 1.34 7.87 -17.50
C MET A 62 -0.04 8.30 -16.98
N ALA A 63 -0.71 7.48 -16.18
CA ALA A 63 -1.95 7.85 -15.49
C ALA A 63 -1.71 8.78 -14.27
N THR A 64 -0.54 8.72 -13.64
CA THR A 64 -0.21 9.55 -12.45
C THR A 64 -0.19 11.04 -12.79
N THR A 65 -0.65 11.90 -11.88
CA THR A 65 -0.65 13.36 -12.09
C THR A 65 0.78 13.91 -12.16
N GLY A 66 0.97 15.04 -12.84
CA GLY A 66 2.29 15.66 -12.94
C GLY A 66 2.83 16.11 -11.57
N ALA A 67 1.96 16.55 -10.66
CA ALA A 67 2.33 16.89 -9.29
C ALA A 67 2.83 15.65 -8.52
N ALA A 68 2.06 14.56 -8.52
CA ALA A 68 2.44 13.32 -7.85
C ALA A 68 3.74 12.72 -8.42
N MET A 69 4.01 12.87 -9.73
CA MET A 69 5.30 12.51 -10.31
C MET A 69 6.45 13.32 -9.73
N LYS A 70 6.29 14.65 -9.58
CA LYS A 70 7.32 15.52 -8.98
C LYS A 70 7.56 15.18 -7.51
N ASP A 71 6.50 14.93 -6.75
CA ASP A 71 6.61 14.54 -5.34
C ASP A 71 7.31 13.18 -5.20
N TRP A 72 6.95 12.21 -6.03
CA TRP A 72 7.63 10.91 -6.07
C TRP A 72 9.11 11.08 -6.37
N ARG A 73 9.48 11.84 -7.41
CA ARG A 73 10.89 12.10 -7.75
C ARG A 73 11.66 12.80 -6.63
N ARG A 74 11.03 13.71 -5.90
CA ARG A 74 11.63 14.38 -4.72
C ARG A 74 11.95 13.37 -3.62
N ARG A 75 11.01 12.48 -3.27
CA ARG A 75 11.23 11.42 -2.26
C ARG A 75 12.35 10.46 -2.64
N HIS A 76 12.53 10.24 -3.94
CA HIS A 76 13.54 9.34 -4.50
C HIS A 76 14.87 10.03 -4.87
N ASN A 77 15.03 11.31 -4.53
CA ASN A 77 16.22 12.11 -4.88
C ASN A 77 16.58 12.11 -6.37
N ILE A 78 15.56 12.05 -7.25
CA ILE A 78 15.74 12.04 -8.70
C ILE A 78 15.61 13.47 -9.23
N PRO A 79 16.66 14.07 -9.82
CA PRO A 79 16.62 15.45 -10.29
C PRO A 79 15.57 15.70 -11.37
N PHE A 80 14.82 16.81 -11.26
CA PHE A 80 13.84 17.21 -12.26
C PHE A 80 13.69 18.73 -12.33
N SER A 81 13.33 19.24 -13.50
CA SER A 81 12.96 20.66 -13.63
C SER A 81 11.54 20.88 -13.11
N VAL A 82 11.36 21.89 -12.25
CA VAL A 82 10.05 22.26 -11.69
C VAL A 82 9.04 22.65 -12.78
N GLN A 83 9.52 23.15 -13.92
CA GLN A 83 8.70 23.54 -15.07
C GLN A 83 8.48 22.39 -16.06
N ALA A 84 9.05 21.21 -15.80
CA ALA A 84 8.94 20.07 -16.71
C ALA A 84 7.48 19.64 -16.92
N LYS A 85 7.12 19.46 -18.20
CA LYS A 85 5.84 18.89 -18.60
C LYS A 85 5.77 17.41 -18.18
N LYS A 86 4.56 16.90 -17.94
CA LYS A 86 4.32 15.50 -17.54
C LYS A 86 5.00 14.46 -18.44
N LYS A 87 4.99 14.66 -19.76
CA LYS A 87 5.68 13.78 -20.71
C LYS A 87 7.18 13.69 -20.44
N ASN A 88 7.83 14.82 -20.16
CA ASN A 88 9.25 14.86 -19.83
C ASN A 88 9.51 14.24 -18.46
N LEU A 89 8.67 14.53 -17.46
CA LEU A 89 8.76 13.89 -16.15
C LEU A 89 8.70 12.36 -16.26
N TYR A 90 7.82 11.84 -17.12
CA TYR A 90 7.70 10.41 -17.38
C TYR A 90 8.89 9.83 -18.15
N SER A 91 9.42 10.51 -19.16
CA SER A 91 10.56 10.00 -19.94
C SER A 91 11.82 9.80 -19.06
N TYR A 92 12.02 10.65 -18.05
CA TYR A 92 13.09 10.46 -17.06
C TYR A 92 12.82 9.36 -16.03
N LEU A 93 11.59 8.83 -15.94
CA LEU A 93 11.28 7.64 -15.13
C LEU A 93 11.61 6.34 -15.89
N ILE A 94 11.88 6.40 -17.19
CA ILE A 94 12.27 5.24 -18.02
C ILE A 94 13.76 4.91 -17.83
N THR A 95 14.55 5.85 -17.29
CA THR A 95 15.93 5.61 -16.86
C THR A 95 15.94 4.50 -15.80
N PRO A 96 16.87 3.52 -15.87
CA PRO A 96 16.76 2.29 -15.10
C PRO A 96 17.03 2.53 -13.61
N LEU A 97 15.97 2.74 -12.86
CA LEU A 97 15.96 2.50 -11.42
C LEU A 97 15.94 0.98 -11.18
N LYS A 98 16.56 0.50 -10.11
CA LYS A 98 16.42 -0.93 -9.77
C LYS A 98 15.00 -1.14 -9.25
N LYS A 99 14.39 -2.28 -9.58
CA LYS A 99 13.05 -2.64 -9.08
C LYS A 99 13.02 -2.73 -7.55
N SER A 100 14.15 -2.91 -6.87
CA SER A 100 14.25 -2.79 -5.40
C SER A 100 13.94 -1.39 -4.88
N ASP A 101 14.13 -0.36 -5.72
CA ASP A 101 14.05 1.04 -5.31
C ASP A 101 12.61 1.57 -5.41
N TYR A 102 11.70 0.81 -6.03
CA TYR A 102 10.31 1.22 -6.25
C TYR A 102 9.38 0.01 -6.36
N ASN A 103 8.07 0.19 -6.21
CA ASN A 103 7.09 -0.90 -6.15
C ASN A 103 7.33 -1.86 -4.97
N VAL A 104 7.84 -1.33 -3.85
CA VAL A 104 7.91 -2.05 -2.57
C VAL A 104 6.49 -2.32 -2.09
N TYR A 105 6.17 -3.56 -1.72
CA TYR A 105 4.85 -3.89 -1.21
C TYR A 105 4.72 -3.45 0.25
N VAL A 106 3.51 -3.07 0.66
CA VAL A 106 3.26 -2.65 2.04
C VAL A 106 3.55 -3.78 3.02
N VAL A 107 3.17 -5.00 2.65
CA VAL A 107 3.42 -6.20 3.46
C VAL A 107 4.90 -6.41 3.76
N GLU A 108 5.80 -6.06 2.84
CA GLU A 108 7.26 -6.19 3.04
C GLU A 108 7.79 -5.19 4.09
N LYS A 109 7.10 -4.06 4.29
CA LYS A 109 7.47 -3.08 5.33
C LYS A 109 6.87 -3.41 6.69
N LEU A 110 5.74 -4.14 6.71
CA LEU A 110 5.02 -4.48 7.93
C LEU A 110 5.50 -5.81 8.55
N ALA A 111 6.05 -6.71 7.73
CA ALA A 111 6.42 -8.06 8.12
C ALA A 111 7.92 -8.27 8.37
#